data_AF-A0A7C4LXT8-F1
#
_entry.id   AF-A0A7C4LXT8-F1
#
_cell.length_a   1.000
_cell.length_b   1.000
_cell.length_c   1.000
_cell.angle_alpha   90.00
_cell.angle_beta   90.00
_cell.angle_gamma   90.00
#
_symmetry.space_group_name_H-M   'P 1'
#
loop_
_entity.id
_entity.type
_entity.pdbx_description
1 polymer ?
#
loop_
_entity_poly.entity_id
_entity_poly.type
_entity_poly.pdbx_seq_one_letter_code
_entity_poly.pdbx_strand_id
1 'polypeptide(L)'
;MKRGVQLWILGTCMALLAAGVAFAPVALAQGGSITIQWGDQGKGAPPEPHGKGKKGGPPPHAPAHGYRAKYQYRYYPCCRVYHDVARGVWFYIKAGDWAFGASLPANLQAELGNYVNISLDTERPFEFNEEHSRQFPPEKFKKGK
;
A
#
# COMPACT_ATOMS: atom_id res chain seq x y z
N MET A 1 -5.65 -45.40 -35.68
CA MET A 1 -6.70 -45.95 -34.77
C MET A 1 -6.03 -46.44 -33.49
N LYS A 2 -6.70 -46.28 -32.33
CA LYS A 2 -6.28 -46.61 -30.94
C LYS A 2 -5.36 -45.54 -30.29
N ARG A 3 -5.87 -44.44 -29.71
CA ARG A 3 -6.52 -44.26 -28.38
C ARG A 3 -5.72 -44.86 -27.22
N GLY A 4 -5.22 -44.00 -26.33
CA GLY A 4 -4.60 -44.36 -25.05
C GLY A 4 -4.35 -43.12 -24.19
N VAL A 5 -5.45 -42.51 -23.70
CA VAL A 5 -5.44 -41.48 -22.66
C VAL A 5 -5.07 -42.16 -21.34
N GLN A 6 -3.99 -41.70 -20.67
CA GLN A 6 -3.66 -42.17 -19.34
C GLN A 6 -3.85 -41.03 -18.32
N LEU A 7 -5.05 -41.01 -17.77
CA LEU A 7 -5.47 -40.34 -16.54
C LEU A 7 -4.71 -40.97 -15.37
N TRP A 8 -4.05 -40.17 -14.55
CA TRP A 8 -3.72 -40.56 -13.17
C TRP A 8 -4.45 -39.60 -12.23
N ILE A 9 -5.68 -40.00 -11.88
CA ILE A 9 -6.38 -39.56 -10.67
C ILE A 9 -6.35 -40.77 -9.73
N LEU A 10 -5.44 -40.75 -8.77
CA LEU A 10 -5.45 -41.57 -7.54
C LEU A 10 -4.67 -40.70 -6.54
N GLY A 11 -5.11 -40.44 -5.32
CA GLY A 11 -6.19 -40.99 -4.54
C GLY A 11 -6.00 -40.41 -3.15
N THR A 12 -7.09 -39.95 -2.58
CA THR A 12 -7.27 -39.41 -1.23
C THR A 12 -6.64 -40.32 -0.17
N CYS A 13 -5.85 -39.77 0.76
CA CYS A 13 -5.67 -40.34 2.09
C CYS A 13 -5.80 -39.23 3.12
N MET A 14 -7.04 -39.04 3.56
CA MET A 14 -7.37 -38.39 4.82
C MET A 14 -6.95 -39.35 5.94
N ALA A 15 -6.05 -38.92 6.82
CA ALA A 15 -5.83 -39.56 8.11
C ALA A 15 -5.72 -38.46 9.17
N LEU A 16 -6.84 -38.24 9.84
CA LEU A 16 -6.91 -37.57 11.14
C LEU A 16 -6.25 -38.46 12.18
N LEU A 17 -5.23 -37.97 12.89
CA LEU A 17 -4.96 -38.40 14.25
C LEU A 17 -4.59 -37.18 15.10
N ALA A 18 -5.40 -37.00 16.13
CA ALA A 18 -5.33 -35.96 17.14
C ALA A 18 -4.18 -36.20 18.11
N ALA A 19 -3.55 -35.11 18.56
CA ALA A 19 -2.99 -35.01 19.90
C ALA A 19 -2.98 -33.53 20.28
N GLY A 20 -3.83 -33.17 21.24
CA GLY A 20 -3.90 -31.83 21.80
C GLY A 20 -2.60 -31.49 22.53
N VAL A 21 -2.06 -30.32 22.23
CA VAL A 21 -1.14 -29.63 23.14
C VAL A 21 -1.91 -28.43 23.68
N ALA A 22 -2.40 -28.58 24.91
CA ALA A 22 -2.90 -27.48 25.69
C ALA A 22 -1.72 -26.56 26.05
N PHE A 23 -1.56 -25.46 25.31
CA PHE A 23 -0.76 -24.33 25.79
C PHE A 23 -1.71 -23.34 26.47
N ALA A 24 -1.48 -23.17 27.77
CA ALA A 24 -2.23 -22.33 28.68
C ALA A 24 -2.30 -20.86 28.22
N PRO A 25 -3.37 -20.12 28.58
CA PRO A 25 -3.40 -18.68 28.37
C PRO A 25 -2.47 -18.03 29.40
N VAL A 26 -1.30 -17.57 28.96
CA VAL A 26 -0.50 -16.66 29.79
C VAL A 26 -1.23 -15.32 29.83
N ALA A 27 -1.55 -14.89 31.05
CA ALA A 27 -2.27 -13.67 31.33
C ALA A 27 -1.51 -12.43 30.81
N LEU A 28 -2.30 -11.44 30.42
CA LEU A 28 -1.93 -10.07 30.06
C LEU A 28 -1.05 -9.36 31.10
N ALA A 29 -0.43 -8.27 30.62
CA ALA A 29 0.42 -7.28 31.27
C ALA A 29 1.90 -7.67 31.21
N GLN A 30 2.80 -6.88 30.63
CA GLN A 30 3.01 -5.49 30.98
C GLN A 30 3.30 -4.64 29.74
N GLY A 31 2.51 -3.58 29.55
CA GLY A 31 2.88 -2.48 28.67
C GLY A 31 4.14 -1.83 29.21
N GLY A 32 5.23 -1.86 28.43
CA GLY A 32 6.44 -1.12 28.73
C GLY A 32 6.17 0.38 28.62
N SER A 33 5.93 1.02 29.76
CA SER A 33 5.94 2.48 29.86
C SER A 33 7.37 2.97 29.69
N ILE A 34 7.67 3.65 28.57
CA ILE A 34 8.88 4.47 28.47
C ILE A 34 8.67 5.69 29.36
N THR A 35 9.36 5.71 30.51
CA THR A 35 9.49 6.91 31.34
C THR A 35 10.77 7.62 30.95
N ILE A 36 10.64 8.77 30.28
CA ILE A 36 11.76 9.71 30.12
C ILE A 36 11.82 10.50 31.43
N GLN A 37 12.74 10.10 32.32
CA GLN A 37 13.00 10.81 33.57
C GLN A 37 14.08 11.88 33.33
N TRP A 38 13.64 13.11 33.05
CA TRP A 38 14.50 14.29 33.03
C TRP A 38 14.63 14.82 34.47
N GLY A 39 15.87 14.82 34.98
CA GLY A 39 16.34 15.20 36.33
C GLY A 39 15.35 15.80 37.33
N ASP A 40 15.16 15.11 38.45
CA ASP A 40 14.72 15.71 39.72
C ASP A 40 15.85 15.57 40.75
N GLN A 41 16.40 16.71 41.17
CA GLN A 41 16.77 16.94 42.56
C GLN A 41 16.51 18.40 42.89
N GLY A 42 15.34 18.69 43.47
CA GLY A 42 15.06 20.02 43.99
C GLY A 42 13.75 20.07 44.77
N LYS A 43 13.82 19.75 46.06
CA LYS A 43 12.72 19.85 47.04
C LYS A 43 12.06 21.24 47.00
N GLY A 44 10.75 21.31 46.81
CA GLY A 44 9.95 22.53 46.96
C GLY A 44 8.45 22.24 46.82
N ALA A 45 7.64 22.73 47.75
CA ALA A 45 6.24 22.37 48.02
C ALA A 45 5.23 22.59 46.86
N PRO A 46 4.01 22.00 46.94
CA PRO A 46 3.03 21.98 45.85
C PRO A 46 2.16 23.25 45.78
N PRO A 47 1.77 23.70 44.57
CA PRO A 47 0.53 24.43 44.37
C PRO A 47 -0.48 23.66 43.50
N GLU A 48 -1.75 23.98 43.75
CA GLU A 48 -3.00 23.33 43.36
C GLU A 48 -3.39 23.49 41.85
N PRO A 49 -4.67 23.32 41.45
CA PRO A 49 -5.20 22.19 40.70
C PRO A 49 -5.37 22.43 39.17
N HIS A 50 -5.22 21.34 38.42
CA HIS A 50 -5.83 21.02 37.11
C HIS A 50 -6.12 22.15 36.10
N GLY A 51 -5.08 22.61 35.40
CA GLY A 51 -5.24 23.22 34.07
C GLY A 51 -5.39 22.14 33.00
N LYS A 52 -6.58 22.01 32.38
CA LYS A 52 -6.78 21.18 31.19
C LYS A 52 -5.89 21.70 30.06
N GLY A 53 -4.77 21.01 29.78
CA GLY A 53 -3.91 21.31 28.64
C GLY A 53 -4.70 21.25 27.34
N LYS A 54 -5.04 22.40 26.77
CA LYS A 54 -5.52 22.49 25.40
C LYS A 54 -4.35 22.08 24.52
N LYS A 55 -4.47 20.94 23.83
CA LYS A 55 -3.54 20.51 22.79
C LYS A 55 -3.51 21.60 21.73
N GLY A 56 -2.48 22.45 21.77
CA GLY A 56 -2.32 23.56 20.84
C GLY A 56 -2.09 23.03 19.44
N GLY A 57 -3.02 23.32 18.52
CA GLY A 57 -2.68 23.31 17.10
C GLY A 57 -1.57 24.34 16.83
N PRO A 58 -0.93 24.29 15.65
CA PRO A 58 0.09 25.26 15.28
C PRO A 58 -0.43 26.69 15.52
N PRO A 59 0.43 27.59 16.03
CA PRO A 59 0.02 28.96 16.35
C PRO A 59 -0.65 29.61 15.12
N PRO A 60 -1.66 30.47 15.30
CA PRO A 60 -2.46 31.02 14.21
C PRO A 60 -1.66 31.80 13.16
N HIS A 61 -0.42 32.15 13.48
CA HIS A 61 0.52 32.83 12.57
C HIS A 61 1.37 31.86 11.71
N ALA A 62 1.37 30.56 11.98
CA ALA A 62 2.10 29.56 11.19
C ALA A 62 1.10 28.54 10.62
N PRO A 63 0.57 28.75 9.40
CA PRO A 63 -0.26 27.74 8.76
C PRO A 63 0.53 26.44 8.68
N ALA A 64 -0.13 25.33 8.97
CA ALA A 64 0.45 24.01 8.82
C ALA A 64 0.62 23.68 7.33
N HIS A 65 1.69 24.20 6.71
CA HIS A 65 2.14 23.77 5.39
C HIS A 65 2.92 22.47 5.56
N GLY A 66 2.20 21.39 5.89
CA GLY A 66 2.79 20.06 5.93
C GLY A 66 3.41 19.71 4.58
N TYR A 67 4.64 19.23 4.60
CA TYR A 67 5.26 18.67 3.40
C TYR A 67 4.44 17.46 2.94
N ARG A 68 3.96 17.49 1.70
CA ARG A 68 3.27 16.36 1.09
C ARG A 68 4.27 15.57 0.24
N ALA A 69 4.40 14.28 0.51
CA ALA A 69 5.21 13.39 -0.29
C ALA A 69 4.78 13.45 -1.76
N LYS A 70 5.76 13.62 -2.66
CA LYS A 70 5.56 13.61 -4.11
C LYS A 70 5.94 12.23 -4.62
N TYR A 71 4.99 11.55 -5.25
CA TYR A 71 5.19 10.25 -5.88
C TYR A 71 5.46 10.43 -7.36
N GLN A 72 6.43 9.67 -7.89
CA GLN A 72 6.76 9.65 -9.31
C GLN A 72 6.25 8.35 -9.92
N TYR A 73 5.42 8.47 -10.94
CA TYR A 73 4.88 7.32 -11.67
C TYR A 73 5.28 7.36 -13.13
N ARG A 74 5.50 6.18 -13.71
CA ARG A 74 5.44 6.00 -15.16
C ARG A 74 4.02 5.64 -15.53
N TYR A 75 3.35 6.53 -16.24
CA TYR A 75 2.01 6.29 -16.77
C TYR A 75 2.11 5.81 -18.21
N TYR A 76 1.42 4.71 -18.51
CA TYR A 76 1.31 4.09 -19.82
C TYR A 76 -0.09 4.35 -20.38
N PRO A 77 -0.26 5.37 -21.23
CA PRO A 77 -1.60 5.80 -21.66
C PRO A 77 -2.32 4.74 -22.50
N CYS A 78 -1.58 3.91 -23.24
CA CYS A 78 -2.14 2.88 -24.12
C CYS A 78 -3.05 1.89 -23.39
N CYS A 79 -2.71 1.52 -22.15
CA CYS A 79 -3.42 0.54 -21.32
C CYS A 79 -3.88 1.10 -19.98
N ARG A 80 -3.74 2.42 -19.75
CA ARG A 80 -4.09 3.11 -18.49
C ARG A 80 -3.41 2.47 -17.27
N VAL A 81 -2.12 2.14 -17.41
CA VAL A 81 -1.32 1.48 -16.37
C VAL A 81 -0.40 2.50 -15.72
N TYR A 82 -0.22 2.42 -14.40
CA TYR A 82 0.76 3.20 -13.67
C TYR A 82 1.80 2.27 -13.06
N HIS A 83 3.07 2.65 -13.12
CA HIS A 83 4.15 1.98 -12.45
C HIS A 83 4.86 2.95 -11.50
N ASP A 84 4.81 2.62 -10.22
CA ASP A 84 5.62 3.27 -9.21
C ASP A 84 7.00 2.60 -9.19
N VAL A 85 7.97 3.26 -9.80
CA VAL A 85 9.34 2.73 -9.92
C VAL A 85 10.04 2.67 -8.56
N ALA A 86 9.69 3.58 -7.64
CA ALA A 86 10.30 3.63 -6.32
C ALA A 86 9.82 2.46 -5.44
N ARG A 87 8.54 2.11 -5.54
CA ARG A 87 7.94 1.00 -4.77
C ARG A 87 7.93 -0.34 -5.53
N GLY A 88 8.18 -0.34 -6.83
CA GLY A 88 8.06 -1.53 -7.68
C GLY A 88 6.61 -2.03 -7.81
N VAL A 89 5.63 -1.13 -7.70
CA VAL A 89 4.20 -1.47 -7.69
C VAL A 89 3.54 -1.01 -8.98
N TRP A 90 2.73 -1.90 -9.55
CA TRP A 90 1.92 -1.65 -10.73
C TRP A 90 0.47 -1.40 -10.33
N PHE A 91 -0.19 -0.44 -10.98
CA PHE A 91 -1.62 -0.18 -10.87
C PHE A 91 -2.26 -0.34 -12.25
N TYR A 92 -3.30 -1.15 -12.34
CA TYR A 92 -3.91 -1.54 -13.62
C TYR A 92 -5.38 -1.93 -13.43
N ILE A 93 -6.14 -1.97 -14.53
CA ILE A 93 -7.52 -2.43 -14.50
C ILE A 93 -7.55 -3.96 -14.62
N LYS A 94 -8.24 -4.63 -13.70
CA LYS A 94 -8.50 -6.07 -13.70
C LYS A 94 -10.00 -6.30 -13.51
N ALA A 95 -10.64 -6.98 -14.47
CA ALA A 95 -12.07 -7.31 -14.41
C ALA A 95 -13.01 -6.09 -14.22
N GLY A 96 -12.60 -4.91 -14.72
CA GLY A 96 -13.38 -3.67 -14.61
C GLY A 96 -12.99 -2.77 -13.44
N ASP A 97 -12.23 -3.29 -12.47
CA ASP A 97 -11.82 -2.55 -11.28
C ASP A 97 -10.32 -2.27 -11.24
N TRP A 98 -9.91 -1.25 -10.49
CA TRP A 98 -8.50 -0.98 -10.22
C TRP A 98 -7.91 -2.03 -9.29
N ALA A 99 -6.80 -2.62 -9.72
CA ALA A 99 -5.99 -3.53 -8.94
C ALA A 99 -4.54 -3.02 -8.90
N PHE A 100 -3.77 -3.53 -7.96
CA PHE A 100 -2.32 -3.28 -7.89
C PHE A 100 -1.56 -4.54 -7.48
N GLY A 101 -0.27 -4.59 -7.83
CA GLY A 101 0.58 -5.72 -7.49
C GLY A 101 2.05 -5.52 -7.87
N ALA A 102 2.89 -6.45 -7.43
CA ALA A 102 4.33 -6.43 -7.70
C ALA A 102 4.69 -6.76 -9.16
N SER A 103 3.75 -7.36 -9.90
CA SER A 103 3.93 -7.75 -11.30
C SER A 103 2.72 -7.38 -12.13
N LEU A 104 2.97 -6.91 -13.35
CA LEU A 104 1.91 -6.66 -14.31
C LEU A 104 1.43 -7.98 -14.96
N PRO A 105 0.13 -8.20 -15.19
CA PRO A 105 -0.37 -9.34 -15.96
C PRO A 105 0.25 -9.44 -17.37
N ALA A 106 0.52 -10.66 -17.84
CA ALA A 106 1.25 -10.91 -19.09
C ALA A 106 0.58 -10.30 -20.34
N ASN A 107 -0.74 -10.29 -20.39
CA ASN A 107 -1.50 -9.65 -21.48
C ASN A 107 -1.23 -8.14 -21.55
N LEU A 108 -1.14 -7.46 -20.41
CA LEU A 108 -0.83 -6.03 -20.36
C LEU A 108 0.64 -5.75 -20.63
N GLN A 109 1.55 -6.64 -20.23
CA GLN A 109 2.98 -6.52 -20.56
C GLN A 109 3.22 -6.57 -22.08
N ALA A 110 2.49 -7.41 -22.80
CA ALA A 110 2.61 -7.50 -24.25
C ALA A 110 2.14 -6.21 -24.97
N GLU A 111 1.17 -5.51 -24.38
CA GLU A 111 0.59 -4.27 -24.91
C GLU A 111 1.29 -3.00 -24.41
N LEU A 112 2.31 -3.13 -23.55
CA LEU A 112 3.03 -2.00 -23.00
C LEU A 112 3.73 -1.22 -24.12
N GLY A 113 3.31 0.04 -24.28
CA GLY A 113 3.89 0.98 -25.21
C GLY A 113 4.80 1.98 -24.51
N ASN A 114 4.81 3.20 -25.04
CA ASN A 114 5.57 4.31 -24.46
C ASN A 114 4.91 4.80 -23.15
N TYR A 115 5.73 5.35 -22.26
CA TYR A 115 5.28 5.92 -21.00
C TYR A 115 5.57 7.42 -20.92
N VAL A 116 4.85 8.10 -20.02
CA VAL A 116 5.13 9.46 -19.58
C VAL A 116 5.40 9.46 -18.08
N ASN A 117 6.32 10.30 -17.62
CA ASN A 117 6.57 10.46 -16.19
C ASN A 117 5.57 11.49 -15.64
N ILE A 118 4.88 11.12 -14.56
CA ILE A 118 3.94 12.01 -13.87
C ILE A 118 4.30 12.09 -12.39
N SER A 119 4.13 13.27 -11.80
CA SER A 119 4.33 13.53 -10.39
C SER A 119 2.99 13.78 -9.73
N LEU A 120 2.65 13.02 -8.70
CA LEU A 120 1.38 13.16 -7.98
C LEU A 120 1.58 13.20 -6.48
N ASP A 121 0.65 13.85 -5.80
CA ASP A 121 0.66 14.00 -4.34
C ASP A 121 -0.15 12.88 -3.64
N THR A 122 -0.48 11.82 -4.40
CA THR A 122 -1.30 10.69 -3.93
C THR A 122 -0.59 9.38 -4.21
N GLU A 123 -0.83 8.40 -3.33
CA GLU A 123 -0.43 7.01 -3.53
C GLU A 123 -1.33 6.26 -4.51
N ARG A 124 -2.49 6.84 -4.84
CA ARG A 124 -3.54 6.26 -5.68
C ARG A 124 -3.60 7.02 -7.01
N PRO A 125 -2.68 6.75 -7.95
CA PRO A 125 -2.56 7.54 -9.18
C PRO A 125 -3.81 7.45 -10.08
N PHE A 126 -4.57 6.37 -9.95
CA PHE A 126 -5.79 6.11 -10.72
C PHE A 126 -6.95 7.07 -10.41
N GLU A 127 -6.92 7.80 -9.29
CA GLU A 127 -7.93 8.83 -8.98
C GLU A 127 -7.95 9.94 -10.05
N PHE A 128 -6.83 10.17 -10.73
CA PHE A 128 -6.66 11.17 -11.78
C PHE A 128 -6.66 10.57 -13.19
N ASN A 129 -7.09 9.31 -13.34
CA ASN A 129 -7.00 8.60 -14.61
C ASN A 129 -7.78 9.26 -15.73
N GLU A 130 -8.99 9.76 -15.45
CA GLU A 130 -9.81 10.46 -16.45
C GLU A 130 -9.07 11.68 -17.02
N GLU A 131 -8.44 12.47 -16.15
CA GLU A 131 -7.66 13.64 -16.53
C GLU A 131 -6.43 13.25 -17.36
N HIS A 132 -5.63 12.28 -16.89
CA HIS A 132 -4.45 11.81 -17.63
C HIS A 132 -4.82 11.17 -18.97
N SER A 133 -5.94 10.48 -19.07
CA SER A 133 -6.39 9.87 -20.33
C SER A 133 -6.75 10.91 -21.39
N ARG A 134 -7.24 12.09 -20.97
CA ARG A 134 -7.52 13.23 -21.86
C ARG A 134 -6.24 13.95 -22.28
N GLN A 135 -5.33 14.16 -21.33
CA GLN A 135 -4.04 14.81 -21.60
C GLN A 135 -3.11 13.98 -22.48
N PHE A 136 -3.15 12.66 -22.32
CA PHE A 136 -2.29 11.72 -23.06
C PHE A 136 -3.14 10.74 -23.88
N PRO A 137 -3.52 11.11 -25.13
CA PRO A 137 -4.30 10.23 -25.98
C PRO A 137 -3.55 8.92 -26.27
N PRO A 138 -4.19 7.74 -26.05
CA PRO A 138 -3.50 6.45 -26.10
C PRO A 138 -2.88 6.12 -27.47
N GLU A 139 -3.46 6.64 -28.55
CA GLU A 139 -3.04 6.39 -29.93
C GLU A 139 -1.58 6.76 -30.20
N LYS A 140 -1.09 7.82 -29.56
CA LYS A 140 0.29 8.30 -29.73
C LYS A 140 1.33 7.46 -28.99
N PHE A 141 0.89 6.63 -28.04
CA PHE A 141 1.77 5.90 -27.12
C PHE A 141 1.71 4.39 -27.33
N LYS A 142 1.00 3.92 -28.35
CA LYS A 142 1.03 2.50 -28.73
C LYS A 142 2.42 2.11 -29.22
N LYS A 143 2.80 0.86 -28.98
CA LYS A 143 4.03 0.28 -29.51
C LYS A 143 3.95 0.29 -31.05
N GLY A 144 4.94 0.91 -31.71
CA GLY A 144 5.07 0.86 -33.16
C GLY A 144 5.17 -0.60 -33.62
N LYS A 145 4.47 -0.93 -34.70
CA LYS A 145 4.55 -2.26 -35.34
C LYS A 145 5.89 -2.45 -36.04
#